data_AF-A0A1X4ICX2-F1
#
_entry.id   AF-A0A1X4ICX2-F1
#
_cell.length_a   1.000
_cell.length_b   1.000
_cell.length_c   1.000
_cell.angle_alpha   90.00
_cell.angle_beta   90.00
_cell.angle_gamma   90.00
#
_symmetry.space_group_name_H-M   'P 1'
#
loop_
_entity.id
_entity.type
_entity.pdbx_description
1 polymer ?
#
loop_
_entity_poly.entity_id
_entity_poly.type
_entity_poly.pdbx_seq_one_letter_code
_entity_poly.pdbx_strand_id
1 'polypeptide(L)'
;MINADGLEPGRSLAIVERAYRGAVETQFSDALYCAYLFHRHLGGLDVLLRGSAVTYAVRAGEPPALSLGGRPLTTVNDPRENLAVLLDSEVGVWVEEPDLLAHGLTRDALVPEVRTVPGGAMAARWPVYRAVFHL
;
A
#
# COMPACT_ATOMS: atom_id res chain seq x y z
N MET A 1 6.59 21.28 -8.06
CA MET A 1 6.54 21.51 -9.53
C MET A 1 6.39 20.13 -10.10
N ILE A 2 5.17 19.72 -10.40
CA ILE A 2 4.84 18.33 -10.74
C ILE A 2 5.40 18.02 -12.13
N ASN A 3 6.33 17.07 -12.23
CA ASN A 3 6.87 16.62 -13.52
C ASN A 3 5.79 15.88 -14.32
N ALA A 4 6.01 15.69 -15.64
CA ALA A 4 5.06 15.05 -16.57
C ALA A 4 4.56 13.65 -16.13
N ASP A 5 5.28 12.99 -15.22
CA ASP A 5 4.91 11.68 -14.68
C ASP A 5 4.10 11.75 -13.36
N GLY A 6 3.79 12.94 -12.84
CA GLY A 6 3.09 13.12 -11.57
C GLY A 6 3.95 12.97 -10.31
N LEU A 7 5.29 13.02 -10.46
CA LEU A 7 6.25 12.81 -9.38
C LEU A 7 6.85 14.16 -8.93
N GLU A 8 6.69 14.49 -7.66
CA GLU A 8 7.35 15.65 -7.05
C GLU A 8 8.82 15.28 -6.72
N PRO A 9 9.80 16.11 -7.12
CA PRO A 9 11.21 15.84 -6.86
C PRO A 9 11.49 15.77 -5.35
N GLY A 10 12.31 14.79 -4.94
CA GLY A 10 12.73 14.60 -3.55
C GLY A 10 11.92 13.61 -2.72
N ARG A 11 10.82 13.05 -3.26
CA ARG A 11 10.06 11.96 -2.61
C ARG A 11 10.87 10.67 -2.51
N SER A 12 10.54 9.84 -1.52
CA SER A 12 11.00 8.44 -1.42
C SER A 12 9.93 7.46 -1.92
N LEU A 13 10.34 6.24 -2.24
CA LEU A 13 9.46 5.14 -2.62
C LEU A 13 9.55 4.00 -1.60
N ALA A 14 8.40 3.61 -1.04
CA ALA A 14 8.24 2.39 -0.25
C ALA A 14 7.63 1.28 -1.11
N ILE A 15 8.21 0.09 -1.10
CA ILE A 15 7.70 -1.09 -1.79
C ILE A 15 7.17 -2.09 -0.76
N VAL A 16 5.92 -2.52 -0.92
CA VAL A 16 5.28 -3.54 -0.07
C VAL A 16 4.91 -4.73 -0.95
N GLU A 17 5.46 -5.91 -0.67
CA GLU A 17 5.27 -7.12 -1.51
C GLU A 17 4.42 -8.20 -0.84
N ARG A 18 4.39 -8.20 0.49
CA ARG A 18 3.74 -9.23 1.29
C ARG A 18 2.48 -8.69 1.95
N ALA A 19 1.35 -9.28 1.60
CA ALA A 19 0.14 -9.13 2.38
C ALA A 19 0.30 -9.88 3.70
N TYR A 20 0.29 -9.11 4.78
CA TYR A 20 0.28 -9.59 6.13
C TYR A 20 -0.99 -9.10 6.84
N ARG A 21 -1.75 -10.01 7.46
CA ARG A 21 -2.91 -9.67 8.29
C ARG A 21 -2.62 -9.86 9.78
N GLY A 22 -1.36 -9.63 10.16
CA GLY A 22 -0.95 -9.62 11.55
C GLY A 22 -0.91 -10.99 12.26
N ALA A 23 -0.45 -10.97 13.51
CA ALA A 23 -0.53 -12.08 14.44
C ALA A 23 -1.55 -11.77 15.55
N VAL A 24 -2.03 -12.80 16.25
CA VAL A 24 -3.00 -12.69 17.35
C VAL A 24 -2.40 -12.00 18.59
N GLU A 25 -1.06 -11.99 18.70
CA GLU A 25 -0.36 -11.72 19.95
C GLU A 25 -0.17 -10.23 20.24
N THR A 26 0.35 -9.42 19.31
CA THR A 26 0.36 -7.94 19.39
C THR A 26 0.76 -7.35 18.04
N GLN A 27 0.04 -6.35 17.55
CA GLN A 27 0.34 -5.65 16.30
C GLN A 27 0.75 -4.22 16.61
N PHE A 28 2.05 -3.94 16.57
CA PHE A 28 2.54 -2.57 16.81
C PHE A 28 2.59 -1.72 15.53
N SER A 29 2.58 -2.34 14.34
CA SER A 29 2.61 -1.63 13.06
C SER A 29 2.43 -2.61 11.89
N ASP A 30 1.55 -2.30 10.93
CA ASP A 30 1.64 -2.90 9.59
C ASP A 30 2.54 -2.06 8.67
N ALA A 31 2.84 -2.58 7.48
CA ALA A 31 3.71 -1.90 6.51
C ALA A 31 3.14 -0.54 6.03
N LEU A 32 1.82 -0.38 5.96
CA LEU A 32 1.18 0.85 5.52
C LEU A 32 1.20 1.93 6.62
N TYR A 33 1.05 1.53 7.87
CA TYR A 33 1.27 2.39 9.02
C TYR A 33 2.74 2.85 9.10
N CYS A 34 3.70 1.95 8.87
CA CYS A 34 5.11 2.33 8.74
C CYS A 34 5.34 3.32 7.59
N ALA A 35 4.72 3.11 6.43
CA ALA A 35 4.78 4.04 5.30
C ALA A 35 4.24 5.42 5.68
N TYR A 36 3.13 5.49 6.43
CA TYR A 36 2.58 6.76 6.90
C TYR A 36 3.55 7.50 7.82
N LEU A 37 4.20 6.79 8.77
CA LEU A 37 5.22 7.39 9.62
C LEU A 37 6.41 7.91 8.81
N PHE A 38 6.87 7.16 7.80
CA PHE A 38 7.97 7.58 6.94
C PHE A 38 7.60 8.77 6.06
N HIS A 39 6.39 8.82 5.50
CA HIS A 39 5.90 9.98 4.76
C HIS A 39 6.09 11.28 5.56
N ARG A 40 5.72 11.26 6.85
CA ARG A 40 5.82 12.42 7.76
C ARG A 40 7.27 12.85 8.06
N HIS A 41 8.23 11.94 8.05
CA HIS A 41 9.61 12.23 8.43
C HIS A 41 10.54 12.46 7.22
N LEU A 42 10.24 11.86 6.08
CA LEU A 42 11.08 11.93 4.87
C LEU A 42 10.73 13.13 3.96
N GLY A 43 9.65 13.85 4.27
CA GLY A 43 9.19 14.99 3.46
C GLY A 43 8.42 14.57 2.20
N GLY A 44 7.74 13.40 2.26
CA GLY A 44 6.97 12.84 1.16
C GLY A 44 7.37 11.41 0.80
N LEU A 45 6.38 10.60 0.48
CA LEU A 45 6.53 9.18 0.16
C LEU A 45 5.49 8.80 -0.89
N ASP A 46 5.88 7.95 -1.83
CA ASP A 46 4.98 7.15 -2.65
C ASP A 46 5.09 5.68 -2.21
N VAL A 47 4.01 4.92 -2.38
CA VAL A 47 3.93 3.51 -2.04
C VAL A 47 3.65 2.71 -3.30
N LEU A 48 4.44 1.66 -3.53
CA LEU A 48 4.19 0.66 -4.55
C LEU A 48 3.78 -0.65 -3.87
N LEU A 49 2.57 -1.11 -4.14
CA LEU A 49 2.08 -2.43 -3.74
C LEU A 49 2.38 -3.43 -4.86
N ARG A 50 2.97 -4.56 -4.48
CA ARG A 50 3.37 -5.65 -5.38
C ARG A 50 2.99 -7.00 -4.80
N GLY A 51 3.03 -8.02 -5.65
CA GLY A 51 2.70 -9.40 -5.30
C GLY A 51 1.37 -9.48 -4.55
N SER A 52 1.37 -10.13 -3.39
CA SER A 52 0.16 -10.28 -2.58
C SER A 52 -0.36 -8.96 -1.96
N ALA A 53 0.50 -7.97 -1.75
CA ALA A 53 0.11 -6.70 -1.11
C ALA A 53 -0.84 -5.86 -1.97
N VAL A 54 -0.93 -6.14 -3.28
CA VAL A 54 -1.91 -5.47 -4.18
C VAL A 54 -3.35 -5.64 -3.71
N THR A 55 -3.62 -6.71 -2.96
CA THR A 55 -4.96 -6.98 -2.41
C THR A 55 -5.39 -5.96 -1.35
N TYR A 56 -4.46 -5.21 -0.74
CA TYR A 56 -4.80 -4.11 0.17
C TYR A 56 -5.56 -2.97 -0.52
N ALA A 57 -5.33 -2.78 -1.81
CA ALA A 57 -5.97 -1.73 -2.60
C ALA A 57 -7.34 -2.09 -3.16
N VAL A 58 -7.83 -3.30 -2.91
CA VAL A 58 -9.11 -3.78 -3.46
C VAL A 58 -10.30 -3.23 -2.68
N ARG A 59 -11.32 -2.75 -3.40
CA ARG A 59 -12.62 -2.43 -2.81
C ARG A 59 -13.29 -3.72 -2.37
N ALA A 60 -13.36 -3.90 -1.06
CA ALA A 60 -14.05 -5.01 -0.42
C ALA A 60 -14.93 -4.49 0.71
N GLY A 61 -15.97 -5.24 1.05
CA GLY A 61 -16.80 -4.97 2.24
C GLY A 61 -16.02 -5.19 3.54
N GLU A 62 -16.63 -4.82 4.66
CA GLU A 62 -16.05 -5.03 6.00
C GLU A 62 -15.66 -6.51 6.18
N PRO A 63 -14.46 -6.81 6.71
CA PRO A 63 -14.06 -8.19 6.87
C PRO A 63 -14.89 -8.81 8.00
N PRO A 64 -15.19 -10.12 7.95
CA PRO A 64 -15.94 -10.76 9.03
C PRO A 64 -15.17 -10.66 10.35
N ALA A 65 -15.90 -10.43 11.44
CA ALA A 65 -15.36 -10.47 12.79
C ALA A 65 -14.71 -11.84 13.06
N LEU A 66 -13.44 -11.83 13.47
CA LEU A 66 -12.72 -13.05 13.78
C LEU A 66 -12.92 -13.41 15.25
N SER A 67 -13.02 -14.71 15.55
CA SER A 67 -13.06 -15.21 16.92
C SER A 67 -12.15 -16.42 17.09
N LEU A 68 -11.53 -16.54 18.26
CA LEU A 68 -10.71 -17.69 18.65
C LEU A 68 -11.20 -18.19 20.01
N GLY A 69 -11.63 -19.45 20.08
CA GLY A 69 -12.18 -20.02 21.31
C GLY A 69 -13.40 -19.26 21.86
N GLY A 70 -14.23 -18.70 20.98
CA GLY A 70 -15.42 -17.91 21.34
C GLY A 70 -15.14 -16.48 21.80
N ARG A 71 -13.87 -16.04 21.82
CA ARG A 71 -13.49 -14.65 22.12
C ARG A 71 -13.27 -13.87 20.83
N PRO A 72 -13.86 -12.68 20.66
CA PRO A 72 -13.61 -11.85 19.49
C PRO A 72 -12.15 -11.38 19.46
N LEU A 73 -11.53 -11.40 18.28
CA LEU A 73 -10.21 -10.84 18.03
C LEU A 73 -10.37 -9.40 17.56
N THR A 74 -10.20 -8.45 18.49
CA THR A 74 -10.32 -7.01 18.22
C THR A 74 -8.99 -6.34 17.84
N THR A 75 -7.91 -7.11 17.76
CA THR A 75 -6.55 -6.64 17.51
C THR A 75 -6.07 -6.93 16.08
N VAL A 76 -6.92 -7.51 15.24
CA VAL A 76 -6.57 -7.82 13.85
C VAL A 76 -6.73 -6.56 13.03
N ASN A 77 -5.60 -6.03 12.56
CA ASN A 77 -5.58 -4.83 11.75
C ASN A 77 -6.24 -5.04 10.38
N ASP A 78 -6.92 -4.00 9.91
CA ASP A 78 -7.41 -3.91 8.55
C ASP A 78 -6.47 -3.01 7.73
N PRO A 79 -5.66 -3.57 6.81
CA PRO A 79 -4.72 -2.78 6.01
C PRO A 79 -5.42 -1.69 5.18
N ARG A 80 -6.73 -1.80 4.93
CA ARG A 80 -7.49 -0.79 4.19
C ARG A 80 -7.68 0.50 4.99
N GLU A 81 -7.73 0.43 6.32
CA GLU A 81 -7.79 1.63 7.17
C GLU A 81 -6.51 2.43 7.03
N ASN A 82 -5.35 1.78 7.09
CA ASN A 82 -4.06 2.44 6.89
C ASN A 82 -3.86 2.90 5.44
N LEU A 83 -4.38 2.17 4.46
CA LEU A 83 -4.41 2.64 3.07
C LEU A 83 -5.21 3.94 2.93
N ALA A 84 -6.39 4.04 3.55
CA ALA A 84 -7.19 5.26 3.52
C ALA A 84 -6.43 6.45 4.13
N VAL A 85 -5.75 6.24 5.27
CA VAL A 85 -4.91 7.27 5.90
C VAL A 85 -3.78 7.75 4.96
N LEU A 86 -3.14 6.85 4.22
CA LEU A 86 -2.12 7.21 3.24
C LEU A 86 -2.71 8.08 2.11
N LEU A 87 -3.85 7.67 1.55
CA LEU A 87 -4.53 8.38 0.47
C LEU A 87 -4.98 9.79 0.92
N ASP A 88 -5.56 9.89 2.12
CA ASP A 88 -5.96 11.17 2.73
C ASP A 88 -4.75 12.08 3.02
N SER A 89 -3.55 11.51 3.14
CA SER A 89 -2.29 12.23 3.32
C SER A 89 -1.57 12.53 2.00
N GLU A 90 -2.24 12.39 0.86
CA GLU A 90 -1.69 12.68 -0.48
C GLU A 90 -0.44 11.83 -0.84
N VAL A 91 -0.32 10.64 -0.26
CA VAL A 91 0.66 9.63 -0.65
C VAL A 91 0.25 9.02 -1.99
N GLY A 92 1.16 9.01 -2.96
CA GLY A 92 0.90 8.33 -4.23
C GLY A 92 0.94 6.82 -4.02
N VAL A 93 -0.20 6.14 -4.13
CA VAL A 93 -0.27 4.68 -4.04
C VAL A 93 -0.43 4.06 -5.42
N TRP A 94 0.48 3.15 -5.75
CA TRP A 94 0.58 2.50 -7.05
C TRP A 94 0.53 0.98 -6.90
N VAL A 95 0.02 0.31 -7.93
CA VAL A 95 -0.03 -1.15 -8.06
C VAL A 95 0.47 -1.58 -9.43
N GLU A 96 1.30 -2.63 -9.50
CA GLU A 96 1.67 -3.23 -10.78
C GLU A 96 0.52 -4.06 -11.38
N GLU A 97 0.16 -3.79 -12.63
CA GLU A 97 -0.91 -4.48 -13.36
C GLU A 97 -0.74 -6.01 -13.42
N PRO A 98 0.48 -6.57 -13.66
CA PRO A 98 0.68 -8.02 -13.65
C PRO A 98 0.32 -8.68 -12.32
N ASP A 99 0.56 -7.99 -11.20
CA ASP A 99 0.27 -8.54 -9.87
C ASP A 99 -1.24 -8.56 -9.59
N LEU A 100 -1.99 -7.56 -10.05
CA LEU A 100 -3.46 -7.61 -10.00
C LEU A 100 -4.02 -8.77 -10.82
N LEU A 101 -3.51 -8.94 -12.03
CA LEU A 101 -3.93 -10.02 -12.92
C LEU A 101 -3.62 -11.39 -12.33
N ALA A 102 -2.49 -11.55 -11.63
CA ALA A 102 -2.15 -12.79 -10.92
C ALA A 102 -3.17 -13.16 -9.82
N HIS A 103 -3.91 -12.18 -9.30
CA HIS A 103 -5.01 -12.37 -8.36
C HIS A 103 -6.40 -12.42 -9.03
N GLY A 104 -6.48 -12.42 -10.37
CA GLY A 104 -7.74 -12.41 -11.11
C GLY A 104 -8.49 -11.07 -11.02
N LEU A 105 -7.78 -9.99 -10.68
CA LEU A 105 -8.33 -8.65 -10.48
C LEU A 105 -7.95 -7.73 -11.63
N THR A 106 -8.76 -6.69 -11.83
CA THR A 106 -8.47 -5.59 -12.76
C THR A 106 -8.47 -4.26 -12.00
N ARG A 107 -8.11 -3.17 -12.68
CA ARG A 107 -8.19 -1.81 -12.15
C ARG A 107 -9.56 -1.49 -11.56
N ASP A 108 -10.63 -2.03 -12.14
CA ASP A 108 -12.00 -1.79 -11.69
C ASP A 108 -12.26 -2.33 -10.28
N ALA A 109 -11.43 -3.25 -9.76
CA ALA A 109 -11.55 -3.74 -8.40
C ALA A 109 -10.91 -2.81 -7.35
N LEU A 110 -10.11 -1.82 -7.74
CA LEU A 110 -9.31 -1.00 -6.83
C LEU A 110 -10.07 0.18 -6.23
N VAL A 111 -9.68 0.65 -5.04
CA VAL A 111 -10.13 1.97 -4.57
C VAL A 111 -9.78 3.05 -5.61
N PRO A 112 -10.67 4.01 -5.92
CA PRO A 112 -10.51 4.89 -7.09
C PRO A 112 -9.21 5.70 -7.15
N GLU A 113 -8.66 6.04 -5.98
CA GLU A 113 -7.47 6.87 -5.80
C GLU A 113 -6.17 6.10 -6.04
N VAL A 114 -6.20 4.76 -5.98
CA VAL A 114 -5.03 3.92 -6.26
C VAL A 114 -4.81 3.83 -7.76
N ARG A 115 -3.55 4.00 -8.16
CA ARG A 115 -3.13 4.06 -9.57
C ARG A 115 -2.51 2.73 -9.99
N THR A 116 -2.77 2.32 -11.22
CA THR A 116 -2.10 1.15 -11.82
C THR A 116 -0.90 1.60 -12.63
N VAL A 117 0.12 0.75 -12.71
CA VAL A 117 1.27 0.91 -13.62
C VAL A 117 1.57 -0.40 -14.33
N PRO A 118 2.08 -0.36 -15.58
CA PRO A 118 2.64 -1.53 -16.22
C PRO A 118 3.77 -2.14 -15.38
N GLY A 119 3.96 -3.46 -15.50
CA GLY A 119 5.05 -4.15 -14.79
C GLY A 119 6.42 -3.54 -15.10
N GLY A 120 7.19 -3.23 -14.06
CA GLY A 120 8.52 -2.63 -14.17
C GLY A 120 8.52 -1.13 -14.47
N ALA A 121 7.38 -0.50 -14.73
CA ALA A 121 7.32 0.95 -15.01
C ALA A 121 7.73 1.79 -13.78
N MET A 122 7.43 1.32 -12.56
CA MET A 122 7.91 2.01 -11.35
C MET A 122 9.42 1.85 -11.16
N ALA A 123 9.98 0.70 -11.52
CA ALA A 123 11.43 0.47 -11.47
C ALA A 123 12.22 1.42 -12.36
N ALA A 124 11.69 1.73 -13.55
CA ALA A 124 12.29 2.74 -14.45
C ALA A 124 12.36 4.15 -13.82
N ARG A 125 11.54 4.44 -12.81
CA ARG A 125 11.46 5.74 -12.14
C ARG A 125 12.32 5.82 -10.87
N TRP A 126 12.92 4.71 -10.43
CA TRP A 126 13.77 4.68 -9.23
C TRP A 126 14.86 5.76 -9.20
N PRO A 127 15.56 6.10 -10.30
CA PRO A 127 16.57 7.16 -10.28
C PRO A 127 16.04 8.56 -9.96
N VAL A 128 14.72 8.78 -10.07
CA VAL A 128 14.08 10.07 -9.75
C VAL A 128 13.74 10.18 -8.26
N TYR A 129 13.58 9.04 -7.57
CA TYR A 129 13.32 9.04 -6.14
C TYR A 129 14.60 9.31 -5.34
N ARG A 130 14.45 10.01 -4.21
CA ARG A 130 15.54 10.23 -3.25
C ARG A 130 16.05 8.93 -2.65
N ALA A 131 15.14 8.00 -2.38
CA ALA A 131 15.44 6.68 -1.82
C ALA A 131 14.33 5.70 -2.21
N VAL A 132 14.69 4.42 -2.33
CA VAL A 132 13.78 3.30 -2.55
C VAL A 132 14.05 2.25 -1.48
N PHE A 133 13.02 1.75 -0.81
CA PHE A 133 13.16 0.73 0.24
C PHE A 133 11.96 -0.22 0.27
N HIS A 134 12.17 -1.42 0.80
CA HIS A 134 11.14 -2.43 1.00
C HIS A 134 10.67 -2.40 2.46
N LEU A 135 9.36 -2.54 2.67
CA LEU A 135 8.71 -2.60 3.99
C LEU A 135 8.14 -4.00 4.28
#